data_AF-A0A6T9YRY6-F1
#
_entry.id   AF-A0A6T9YRY6-F1
#
_cell.length_a   1.000
_cell.length_b   1.000
_cell.length_c   1.000
_cell.angle_alpha   90.00
_cell.angle_beta   90.00
_cell.angle_gamma   90.00
#
_symmetry.space_group_name_H-M   'P 1'
#
loop_
_entity.id
_entity.type
_entity.pdbx_description
1 polymer ?
#
loop_
_entity_poly.entity_id
_entity_poly.type
_entity_poly.pdbx_seq_one_letter_code
_entity_poly.pdbx_strand_id
1 'polypeptide(L)'
;NLYQLSWRSKFGVVYDIETLEEARRWSYGGEGWGFAYVPRESSAQRIVDTFYMSDGSDTLRILDAESLEEIGRVHVKDGNRTVPLLNELQFVRGELWANIWGSGFIARVDPESGRVRSWVNFQGILKAEQVRDYPGLRVDVFNGIAFDDSIERGQRVFVTGKRWPLVFEIQVNETEPIAKSILPSKPFFYDESVVERVQASMKF
;
A
#
# COMPACT_ATOMS: atom_id res chain seq x y z
N ASN A 1 -6.78 18.39 4.01
CA ASN A 1 -6.96 17.56 5.22
C ASN A 1 -6.04 16.36 5.19
N LEU A 2 -5.52 15.96 6.35
CA LEU A 2 -4.81 14.71 6.59
C LEU A 2 -5.71 13.76 7.38
N TYR A 3 -5.74 12.48 7.01
CA TYR A 3 -6.58 11.47 7.66
C TYR A 3 -5.67 10.42 8.30
N GLN A 4 -5.88 10.14 9.58
CA GLN A 4 -5.10 9.17 10.33
C GLN A 4 -6.01 8.14 11.00
N LEU A 5 -5.65 6.87 10.85
CA LEU A 5 -6.28 5.76 11.57
C LEU A 5 -5.55 5.51 12.89
N SER A 6 -6.31 5.01 13.87
CA SER A 6 -5.76 4.32 15.04
C SER A 6 -5.80 2.80 14.85
N TRP A 7 -4.83 2.11 15.46
CA TRP A 7 -4.76 0.65 15.34
C TRP A 7 -5.95 -0.05 15.99
N ARG A 8 -6.11 0.05 17.32
CA ARG A 8 -7.15 -0.68 18.09
C ARG A 8 -8.17 0.22 18.77
N SER A 9 -7.99 1.53 18.67
CA SER A 9 -8.84 2.48 19.38
C SER A 9 -10.17 2.74 18.68
N LYS A 10 -10.38 2.18 17.48
CA LYS A 10 -11.65 2.21 16.73
C LYS A 10 -12.10 3.63 16.33
N PHE A 11 -11.15 4.55 16.19
CA PHE A 11 -11.40 5.89 15.69
C PHE A 11 -10.28 6.38 14.78
N GLY A 12 -10.62 7.29 13.88
CA GLY A 12 -9.67 8.06 13.07
C GLY A 12 -9.78 9.54 13.39
N VAL A 13 -8.75 10.28 12.99
CA VAL A 13 -8.63 11.73 13.19
C VAL A 13 -8.38 12.40 11.85
N VAL A 14 -9.15 13.45 11.57
CA VAL A 14 -8.96 14.35 10.45
C VAL A 14 -8.26 15.59 10.99
N TYR A 15 -7.13 15.93 10.39
CA TYR A 15 -6.37 17.13 10.69
C TYR A 15 -6.50 18.13 9.54
N ASP A 16 -6.52 19.42 9.90
CA ASP A 16 -6.20 20.46 8.93
C ASP A 16 -4.74 20.26 8.47
N ILE A 17 -4.47 20.36 7.16
CA ILE A 17 -3.14 20.05 6.64
C ILE A 17 -2.13 21.19 6.86
N GLU A 18 -2.62 22.42 7.01
CA GLU A 18 -1.78 23.61 7.19
C GLU A 18 -1.40 23.79 8.66
N THR A 19 -2.35 23.54 9.58
CA THR A 19 -2.14 23.75 11.02
C THR A 19 -1.83 22.45 11.77
N LEU A 20 -2.15 21.29 11.20
CA LEU A 20 -2.13 19.98 11.86
C LEU A 20 -3.02 19.90 13.11
N GLU A 21 -3.93 20.85 13.28
CA GLU A 21 -4.93 20.81 14.34
C GLU A 21 -6.00 19.77 14.03
N GLU A 22 -6.49 19.10 15.06
CA GLU A 22 -7.58 18.14 14.94
C GLU A 22 -8.87 18.87 14.55
N ALA A 23 -9.39 18.56 13.36
CA ALA A 23 -10.62 19.14 12.84
C ALA A 23 -11.84 18.26 13.14
N ARG A 24 -11.70 16.92 13.07
CA ARG A 24 -12.79 15.96 13.24
C ARG A 24 -12.25 14.61 13.71
N ARG A 25 -13.06 13.88 14.49
CA ARG A 25 -12.88 12.43 14.71
C ARG A 25 -14.03 11.66 14.08
N TRP A 26 -13.75 10.44 13.64
CA TRP A 26 -14.78 9.49 13.21
C TRP A 26 -14.52 8.12 13.85
N SER A 27 -15.58 7.35 14.05
CA SER A 27 -15.49 5.99 14.61
C SER A 27 -15.63 4.94 13.52
N TYR A 28 -14.97 3.80 13.69
CA TYR A 28 -15.10 2.63 12.82
C TYR A 28 -14.93 1.34 13.61
N GLY A 29 -15.50 0.24 13.13
CA GLY A 29 -15.33 -1.07 13.75
C GLY A 29 -14.00 -1.74 13.41
N GLY A 30 -13.47 -2.59 14.29
CA GLY A 30 -12.27 -3.39 14.03
C GLY A 30 -10.95 -2.62 14.19
N GLU A 31 -9.89 -3.10 13.53
CA GLU A 31 -8.58 -2.43 13.51
C GLU A 31 -8.44 -1.47 12.32
N GLY A 32 -7.46 -0.57 12.35
CA GLY A 32 -7.06 0.27 11.21
C GLY A 32 -5.56 0.22 10.97
N TRP A 33 -5.14 -0.12 9.75
CA TRP A 33 -3.74 -0.36 9.39
C TRP A 33 -3.25 0.65 8.34
N GLY A 34 -3.74 0.54 7.10
CA GLY A 34 -3.42 1.45 5.99
C GLY A 34 -4.65 2.18 5.46
N PHE A 35 -4.42 3.33 4.84
CA PHE A 35 -5.48 4.22 4.36
C PHE A 35 -5.01 4.94 3.09
N ALA A 36 -5.76 4.84 2.00
CA ALA A 36 -5.42 5.49 0.74
C ALA A 36 -6.65 6.17 0.12
N TYR A 37 -6.47 7.40 -0.35
CA TYR A 37 -7.45 8.08 -1.17
C TYR A 37 -7.41 7.54 -2.59
N VAL A 38 -8.57 7.22 -3.13
CA VAL A 38 -8.78 6.75 -4.50
C VAL A 38 -9.80 7.66 -5.17
N PRO A 39 -9.38 8.53 -6.12
CA PRO A 39 -10.30 9.33 -6.89
C PRO A 39 -11.12 8.43 -7.82
N ARG A 40 -12.43 8.64 -7.92
CA ARG A 40 -13.26 7.91 -8.90
C ARG A 40 -13.46 8.73 -10.16
N GLU A 41 -13.16 8.12 -11.32
CA GLU A 41 -13.48 8.72 -12.62
C GLU A 41 -14.96 8.56 -13.00
N SER A 42 -15.46 9.55 -13.75
CA SER A 42 -16.86 9.99 -13.87
C SER A 42 -17.80 9.14 -14.75
N SER A 43 -17.65 7.81 -14.79
CA SER A 43 -18.53 6.95 -15.60
C SER A 43 -19.78 6.40 -14.89
N ALA A 44 -19.90 6.57 -13.57
CA ALA A 44 -21.06 6.12 -12.79
C ALA A 44 -21.88 7.30 -12.23
N GLN A 45 -23.20 7.13 -12.14
CA GLN A 45 -24.19 8.16 -11.75
C GLN A 45 -24.00 8.78 -10.34
N ARG A 46 -23.04 8.28 -9.54
CA ARG A 46 -22.54 8.94 -8.33
C ARG A 46 -21.01 8.96 -8.39
N ILE A 47 -20.46 10.16 -8.56
CA ILE A 47 -19.04 10.46 -8.42
C ILE A 47 -18.83 10.69 -6.92
N VAL A 48 -18.33 9.68 -6.22
CA VAL A 48 -17.84 9.86 -4.85
C VAL A 48 -16.40 9.41 -4.81
N ASP A 49 -15.52 10.30 -4.39
CA ASP A 49 -14.17 9.91 -4.04
C ASP A 49 -14.22 8.98 -2.84
N THR A 50 -13.26 8.07 -2.78
CA THR A 50 -13.28 7.02 -1.76
C THR A 50 -11.96 6.90 -1.04
N PHE A 51 -12.03 6.46 0.21
CA PHE A 51 -10.87 5.91 0.88
C PHE A 51 -10.93 4.39 0.90
N TYR A 52 -9.79 3.76 0.70
CA TYR A 52 -9.59 2.34 0.96
C TYR A 52 -8.87 2.18 2.29
N MET A 53 -9.40 1.32 3.15
CA MET A 53 -8.87 1.04 4.47
C MET A 53 -8.54 -0.44 4.62
N SER A 54 -7.32 -0.76 5.05
CA SER A 54 -6.90 -2.11 5.43
C SER A 54 -6.92 -2.28 6.96
N ASP A 55 -7.06 -3.52 7.40
CA ASP A 55 -7.04 -3.90 8.82
C ASP A 55 -6.22 -5.17 9.09
N GLY A 56 -5.30 -5.52 8.17
CA GLY A 56 -4.49 -6.74 8.24
C GLY A 56 -5.20 -8.00 7.74
N SER A 57 -6.51 -7.94 7.46
CA SER A 57 -7.23 -9.01 6.74
C SER A 57 -6.91 -9.01 5.24
N ASP A 58 -7.62 -9.85 4.49
CA ASP A 58 -7.65 -9.87 3.03
C ASP A 58 -8.71 -8.93 2.43
N THR A 59 -9.38 -8.13 3.26
CA THR A 59 -10.51 -7.31 2.87
C THR A 59 -10.15 -5.84 3.03
N LEU A 60 -10.42 -5.05 1.98
CA LEU A 60 -10.34 -3.60 2.02
C LEU A 60 -11.75 -3.04 2.18
N ARG A 61 -11.90 -2.09 3.09
CA ARG A 61 -13.14 -1.33 3.25
C ARG A 61 -13.08 -0.10 2.35
N ILE A 62 -14.21 0.24 1.76
CA ILE A 62 -14.38 1.40 0.90
C ILE A 62 -15.24 2.38 1.68
N LEU A 63 -14.68 3.55 1.96
CA LEU A 63 -15.33 4.62 2.70
C LEU A 63 -15.62 5.78 1.75
N ASP A 64 -16.78 6.41 1.91
CA ASP A 64 -17.06 7.69 1.25
C ASP A 64 -16.08 8.76 1.79
N ALA A 65 -15.42 9.51 0.91
CA ALA A 65 -14.36 10.44 1.33
C ALA A 65 -14.87 11.68 2.09
N GLU A 66 -16.17 12.00 1.98
CA GLU A 66 -16.79 13.13 2.69
C GLU A 66 -17.36 12.69 4.04
N SER A 67 -18.23 11.66 4.02
CA SER A 67 -18.92 11.21 5.23
C SER A 67 -18.03 10.33 6.11
N LEU A 68 -17.04 9.63 5.54
CA LEU A 68 -16.23 8.57 6.14
C LEU A 68 -17.04 7.34 6.57
N GLU A 69 -18.25 7.19 6.03
CA GLU A 69 -19.06 6.00 6.21
C GLU A 69 -18.60 4.89 5.27
N GLU A 70 -18.62 3.64 5.75
CA GLU A 70 -18.31 2.48 4.94
C GLU A 70 -19.43 2.25 3.91
N ILE A 71 -19.10 2.37 2.63
CA ILE A 71 -20.03 2.20 1.51
C ILE A 71 -19.81 0.89 0.75
N GLY A 72 -18.77 0.13 1.09
CA GLY A 72 -18.50 -1.16 0.48
C GLY A 72 -17.26 -1.84 1.03
N ARG A 73 -17.01 -3.04 0.49
CA ARG A 73 -15.81 -3.83 0.75
C ARG A 73 -15.38 -4.55 -0.51
N VAL A 74 -14.08 -4.82 -0.61
CA VAL A 74 -13.51 -5.64 -1.68
C VAL A 74 -12.51 -6.65 -1.09
N HIS A 75 -12.56 -7.89 -1.54
CA HIS A 75 -11.61 -8.93 -1.14
C HIS A 75 -10.41 -8.93 -2.07
N VAL A 76 -9.21 -8.80 -1.52
CA VAL A 76 -7.97 -8.84 -2.30
C VAL A 76 -7.63 -10.29 -2.59
N LYS A 77 -7.51 -10.60 -3.89
CA LYS A 77 -7.26 -11.96 -4.37
C LYS A 77 -6.21 -12.01 -5.46
N ASP A 78 -5.38 -13.03 -5.38
CA ASP A 78 -4.50 -13.47 -6.45
C ASP A 78 -5.06 -14.78 -7.04
N GLY A 79 -5.63 -14.70 -8.23
CA GLY A 79 -6.49 -15.75 -8.78
C GLY A 79 -7.63 -16.10 -7.82
N ASN A 80 -7.69 -17.36 -7.39
CA ASN A 80 -8.71 -17.84 -6.46
C ASN A 80 -8.32 -17.71 -4.97
N ARG A 81 -7.15 -17.15 -4.65
CA ARG A 81 -6.58 -17.15 -3.30
C ARG A 81 -6.66 -15.77 -2.70
N THR A 82 -6.98 -15.72 -1.42
CA THR A 82 -7.03 -14.45 -0.68
C THR A 82 -5.63 -14.00 -0.29
N VAL A 83 -5.43 -12.67 -0.24
CA VAL A 83 -4.16 -12.05 0.12
C VAL A 83 -4.32 -11.32 1.45
N PRO A 84 -4.00 -11.97 2.59
CA PRO A 84 -4.10 -11.35 3.91
C PRO A 84 -2.90 -10.45 4.21
N LEU A 85 -2.89 -9.86 5.41
CA LEU A 85 -1.80 -9.03 5.94
C LEU A 85 -1.56 -7.74 5.15
N LEU A 86 -2.62 -7.23 4.51
CA LEU A 86 -2.64 -5.92 3.87
C LEU A 86 -2.36 -4.85 4.93
N ASN A 87 -1.29 -4.09 4.74
CA ASN A 87 -0.85 -3.07 5.67
C ASN A 87 -0.98 -1.69 5.03
N GLU A 88 0.12 -0.96 4.90
CA GLU A 88 0.10 0.37 4.30
C GLU A 88 -0.37 0.34 2.83
N LEU A 89 -1.09 1.39 2.44
CA LEU A 89 -1.78 1.52 1.16
C LEU A 89 -1.40 2.84 0.49
N GLN A 90 -1.24 2.81 -0.84
CA GLN A 90 -1.10 4.02 -1.65
C GLN A 90 -1.76 3.81 -3.01
N PHE A 91 -2.51 4.81 -3.49
CA PHE A 91 -3.02 4.81 -4.86
C PHE A 91 -1.92 5.31 -5.81
N VAL A 92 -1.57 4.50 -6.80
CA VAL A 92 -0.48 4.75 -7.75
C VAL A 92 -0.98 4.42 -9.15
N ARG A 93 -1.11 5.44 -10.00
CA ARG A 93 -1.41 5.29 -11.44
C ARG A 93 -2.60 4.35 -11.75
N GLY A 94 -3.70 4.48 -11.01
CA GLY A 94 -4.90 3.66 -11.24
C GLY A 94 -4.98 2.38 -10.43
N GLU A 95 -3.93 2.03 -9.67
CA GLU A 95 -3.88 0.82 -8.87
C GLU A 95 -3.72 1.15 -7.39
N LEU A 96 -4.27 0.30 -6.53
CA LEU A 96 -4.03 0.37 -5.10
C LEU A 96 -2.85 -0.52 -4.75
N TRP A 97 -1.74 0.08 -4.34
CA TRP A 97 -0.56 -0.64 -3.89
C TRP A 97 -0.69 -0.93 -2.39
N ALA A 98 -0.42 -2.17 -2.00
CA ALA A 98 -0.51 -2.60 -0.60
C ALA A 98 0.78 -3.30 -0.16
N ASN A 99 1.38 -2.83 0.93
CA ASN A 99 2.41 -3.60 1.62
C ASN A 99 1.80 -4.87 2.22
N ILE A 100 2.50 -6.00 2.10
CA ILE A 100 2.16 -7.23 2.85
C ILE A 100 3.03 -7.31 4.09
N TRP A 101 2.41 -7.20 5.26
CA TRP A 101 3.13 -7.14 6.54
C TRP A 101 3.99 -8.38 6.77
N GLY A 102 5.21 -8.17 7.27
CA GLY A 102 6.18 -9.23 7.52
C GLY A 102 6.87 -9.77 6.25
N SER A 103 6.60 -9.17 5.08
CA SER A 103 7.23 -9.52 3.81
C SER A 103 8.03 -8.36 3.22
N GLY A 104 8.74 -8.61 2.12
CA GLY A 104 9.39 -7.59 1.29
C GLY A 104 8.62 -7.29 0.00
N PHE A 105 7.30 -7.50 -0.03
CA PHE A 105 6.49 -7.39 -1.24
C PHE A 105 5.42 -6.30 -1.14
N ILE A 106 5.07 -5.74 -2.30
CA ILE A 106 3.88 -4.93 -2.54
C ILE A 106 2.99 -5.65 -3.55
N ALA A 107 1.70 -5.75 -3.25
CA ALA A 107 0.67 -6.16 -4.21
C ALA A 107 0.15 -4.92 -4.96
N ARG A 108 0.10 -4.96 -6.29
CA ARG A 108 -0.57 -3.96 -7.13
C ARG A 108 -2.00 -4.45 -7.37
N VAL A 109 -2.98 -3.84 -6.71
CA VAL A 109 -4.37 -4.31 -6.66
C VAL A 109 -5.26 -3.45 -7.54
N ASP A 110 -6.10 -4.09 -8.33
CA ASP A 110 -7.23 -3.42 -8.98
C ASP A 110 -8.27 -3.00 -7.92
N PRO A 111 -8.54 -1.70 -7.70
CA PRO A 111 -9.39 -1.26 -6.60
C PRO A 111 -10.86 -1.69 -6.76
N GLU A 112 -11.34 -1.87 -8.01
CA GLU A 112 -12.74 -2.22 -8.26
C GLU A 112 -13.03 -3.70 -8.00
N SER A 113 -12.14 -4.57 -8.46
CA SER A 113 -12.33 -6.03 -8.39
C SER A 113 -11.61 -6.68 -7.22
N GLY A 114 -10.60 -6.02 -6.63
CA GLY A 114 -9.70 -6.60 -5.63
C GLY A 114 -8.67 -7.57 -6.21
N ARG A 115 -8.60 -7.73 -7.53
CA ARG A 115 -7.64 -8.65 -8.14
C ARG A 115 -6.23 -8.07 -8.09
N VAL A 116 -5.27 -8.87 -7.63
CA VAL A 116 -3.85 -8.56 -7.76
C VAL A 116 -3.47 -8.62 -9.24
N ARG A 117 -2.96 -7.50 -9.76
CA ARG A 117 -2.47 -7.36 -11.14
C ARG A 117 -1.03 -7.81 -11.24
N SER A 118 -0.20 -7.43 -10.27
CA SER A 118 1.20 -7.83 -10.20
C SER A 118 1.78 -7.72 -8.79
N TRP A 119 2.92 -8.35 -8.60
CA TRP A 119 3.73 -8.27 -7.37
C TRP A 119 5.02 -7.49 -7.64
N VAL A 120 5.37 -6.61 -6.72
CA VAL A 120 6.66 -5.89 -6.73
C VAL A 120 7.54 -6.40 -5.58
N ASN A 121 8.75 -6.85 -5.91
CA ASN A 121 9.71 -7.38 -4.94
C ASN A 121 10.71 -6.32 -4.49
N PHE A 122 10.76 -6.07 -3.19
CA PHE A 122 11.68 -5.16 -2.51
C PHE A 122 12.63 -5.88 -1.53
N GLN A 123 12.69 -7.21 -1.56
CA GLN A 123 13.66 -7.95 -0.75
C GLN A 123 15.09 -7.50 -1.07
N GLY A 124 15.84 -7.13 -0.03
CA GLY A 124 17.21 -6.66 -0.17
C GLY A 124 17.36 -5.20 -0.62
N ILE A 125 16.28 -4.42 -0.72
CA ILE A 125 16.39 -2.99 -1.05
C ILE A 125 17.20 -2.22 0.00
N LEU A 126 16.98 -2.51 1.29
CA LEU A 126 17.81 -2.00 2.37
C LEU A 126 18.98 -2.95 2.61
N LYS A 127 20.19 -2.49 2.29
CA LYS A 127 21.42 -3.27 2.44
C LYS A 127 21.99 -3.15 3.84
N ALA A 128 22.66 -4.20 4.31
CA ALA A 128 23.28 -4.21 5.63
C ALA A 128 24.31 -3.07 5.80
N GLU A 129 25.04 -2.75 4.73
CA GLU A 129 25.99 -1.64 4.64
C GLU A 129 25.34 -0.32 5.06
N GLN A 130 24.16 -0.02 4.50
CA GLN A 130 23.42 1.22 4.75
C GLN A 130 22.90 1.32 6.18
N VAL A 131 22.70 0.19 6.85
CA VAL A 131 22.31 0.15 8.26
C VAL A 131 23.53 0.33 9.17
N ARG A 132 24.71 -0.18 8.77
CA ARG A 132 25.96 -0.05 9.57
C ARG A 132 26.37 1.40 9.78
N ASP A 133 26.00 2.30 8.89
CA ASP A 133 26.24 3.74 9.01
C ASP A 133 25.45 4.38 10.18
N TYR A 134 24.54 3.64 10.82
CA TYR A 134 23.71 4.10 11.94
C TYR A 134 23.88 3.20 13.18
N PRO A 135 24.95 3.41 13.99
CA PRO A 135 25.22 2.60 15.16
C PRO A 135 24.06 2.58 16.16
N GLY A 136 23.67 1.37 16.59
CA GLY A 136 22.58 1.18 17.57
C GLY A 136 21.17 1.21 16.98
N LEU A 137 21.01 1.47 15.66
CA LEU A 137 19.72 1.41 15.01
C LEU A 137 19.22 -0.03 14.91
N ARG A 138 17.96 -0.25 15.32
CA ARG A 138 17.22 -1.50 15.09
C ARG A 138 16.17 -1.24 14.02
N VAL A 139 16.45 -1.68 12.80
CA VAL A 139 15.50 -1.65 11.69
C VAL A 139 14.40 -2.69 11.92
N ASP A 140 13.21 -2.39 11.43
CA ASP A 140 12.04 -3.26 11.49
C ASP A 140 11.51 -3.47 10.05
N VAL A 141 10.30 -3.98 9.89
CA VAL A 141 9.75 -4.46 8.61
C VAL A 141 9.57 -3.35 7.58
N PHE A 142 9.61 -3.75 6.31
CA PHE A 142 9.21 -2.95 5.16
C PHE A 142 7.74 -2.52 5.28
N ASN A 143 7.48 -1.21 5.20
CA ASN A 143 6.15 -0.61 5.32
C ASN A 143 6.23 0.90 5.05
N GLY A 144 5.42 1.40 4.12
CA GLY A 144 5.34 2.81 3.75
C GLY A 144 5.57 2.99 2.25
N ILE A 145 4.57 3.56 1.58
CA ILE A 145 4.53 3.84 0.15
C ILE A 145 3.99 5.25 -0.02
N ALA A 146 4.68 6.08 -0.79
CA ALA A 146 4.16 7.40 -1.16
C ALA A 146 4.27 7.60 -2.67
N PHE A 147 3.30 8.30 -3.24
CA PHE A 147 3.29 8.63 -4.66
C PHE A 147 3.17 10.13 -4.82
N ASP A 148 4.16 10.72 -5.48
CA ASP A 148 4.09 12.08 -6.02
C ASP A 148 3.54 11.97 -7.44
N ASP A 149 2.29 12.43 -7.64
CA ASP A 149 1.61 12.42 -8.93
C ASP A 149 1.89 13.68 -9.77
N SER A 150 2.76 14.58 -9.28
CA SER A 150 3.14 15.82 -9.96
C SER A 150 3.66 15.56 -11.37
N ILE A 151 2.97 16.15 -12.35
CA ILE A 151 3.41 16.12 -13.75
C ILE A 151 4.69 16.94 -13.92
N GLU A 152 4.78 18.11 -13.28
CA GLU A 152 5.92 19.03 -13.40
C GLU A 152 7.22 18.45 -12.84
N ARG A 153 7.16 17.75 -11.70
CA ARG A 153 8.32 17.14 -11.05
C ARG A 153 8.64 15.75 -11.60
N GLY A 154 7.78 15.24 -12.49
CA GLY A 154 7.74 13.84 -12.86
C GLY A 154 7.14 13.00 -11.74
N GLN A 155 6.30 12.04 -12.12
CA GLN A 155 5.65 11.15 -11.17
C GLN A 155 6.68 10.21 -10.50
N ARG A 156 6.70 10.16 -9.16
CA ARG A 156 7.70 9.43 -8.37
C ARG A 156 7.06 8.55 -7.31
N VAL A 157 7.60 7.37 -7.12
CA VAL A 157 7.18 6.46 -6.04
C VAL A 157 8.29 6.38 -5.01
N PHE A 158 7.92 6.49 -3.75
CA PHE A 158 8.82 6.37 -2.61
C PHE A 158 8.42 5.19 -1.74
N VAL A 159 9.41 4.47 -1.21
CA VAL A 159 9.18 3.39 -0.27
C VAL A 159 10.16 3.44 0.91
N THR A 160 9.73 2.91 2.06
CA THR A 160 10.58 2.84 3.26
C THR A 160 10.13 1.69 4.18
N GLY A 161 10.61 1.68 5.42
CA GLY A 161 10.20 0.73 6.43
C GLY A 161 10.24 1.30 7.83
N LYS A 162 9.69 0.53 8.77
CA LYS A 162 9.63 0.91 10.17
C LYS A 162 11.05 1.04 10.71
N ARG A 163 11.38 2.24 11.20
CA ARG A 163 12.71 2.59 11.73
C ARG A 163 13.84 2.46 10.71
N TRP A 164 13.53 2.51 9.41
CA TRP A 164 14.58 2.53 8.39
C TRP A 164 15.28 3.90 8.40
N PRO A 165 16.60 3.94 8.16
CA PRO A 165 17.32 5.20 8.08
C PRO A 165 17.12 5.93 6.74
N LEU A 166 16.46 5.28 5.77
CA LEU A 166 16.38 5.73 4.38
C LEU A 166 14.95 5.66 3.85
N VAL A 167 14.65 6.58 2.93
CA VAL A 167 13.51 6.53 2.00
C VAL A 167 14.09 6.38 0.59
N PHE A 168 13.50 5.49 -0.20
CA PHE A 168 13.98 5.18 -1.54
C PHE A 168 13.01 5.72 -2.58
N GLU A 169 13.46 6.58 -3.50
CA GLU A 169 12.77 6.78 -4.77
C GLU A 169 13.02 5.56 -5.66
N ILE A 170 11.94 4.97 -6.17
CA ILE A 170 12.01 3.72 -6.94
C ILE A 170 11.35 3.85 -8.31
N GLN A 171 11.89 3.09 -9.26
CA GLN A 171 11.25 2.82 -10.55
C GLN A 171 10.93 1.33 -10.65
N VAL A 172 9.77 1.03 -11.21
CA VAL A 172 9.27 -0.33 -11.40
C VAL A 172 9.42 -0.66 -12.88
N ASN A 173 10.36 -1.55 -13.21
CA ASN A 173 10.72 -1.87 -14.60
C ASN A 173 9.76 -2.90 -15.20
N GLU A 174 8.80 -2.46 -16.02
CA GLU A 174 7.74 -3.34 -16.54
C GLU A 174 8.19 -4.36 -17.62
N THR A 175 9.46 -4.36 -18.03
CA THR A 175 9.94 -5.01 -19.26
C THR A 175 10.76 -6.30 -19.10
N GLU A 176 10.99 -6.81 -17.89
CA GLU A 176 11.75 -8.06 -17.71
C GLU A 176 10.85 -9.29 -17.49
N PRO A 177 10.75 -10.24 -18.45
CA PRO A 177 10.15 -11.54 -18.19
C PRO A 177 11.10 -12.35 -17.31
N ILE A 178 10.71 -12.62 -16.06
CA ILE A 178 11.59 -13.33 -15.11
C ILE A 178 11.42 -14.85 -15.21
N ALA A 179 12.57 -15.52 -15.29
CA ALA A 179 12.75 -16.96 -15.31
C ALA A 179 12.10 -17.68 -14.10
N LYS A 180 11.62 -18.91 -14.36
CA LYS A 180 11.03 -19.84 -13.39
C LYS A 180 12.04 -20.27 -12.32
N SER A 181 12.31 -19.46 -11.30
CA SER A 181 12.65 -19.95 -9.96
C SER A 181 12.78 -18.78 -9.01
N ILE A 182 12.59 -19.06 -7.71
CA ILE A 182 12.68 -18.16 -6.56
C ILE A 182 11.34 -17.44 -6.28
N LEU A 183 10.39 -18.21 -5.74
CA LEU A 183 9.40 -17.72 -4.79
C LEU A 183 9.79 -18.24 -3.40
N PRO A 184 9.48 -17.50 -2.32
CA PRO A 184 9.85 -17.87 -0.96
C PRO A 184 9.30 -19.26 -0.58
N SER A 185 10.16 -20.05 0.06
CA SER A 185 9.99 -21.48 0.30
C SER A 185 9.05 -21.84 1.49
N LYS A 186 8.09 -20.99 1.88
CA LYS A 186 7.07 -21.32 2.90
C LYS A 186 5.72 -20.63 2.63
N PRO A 187 4.60 -21.24 3.09
CA PRO A 187 3.37 -21.24 2.33
C PRO A 187 2.53 -20.00 2.64
N PHE A 188 2.38 -19.15 1.63
CA PHE A 188 1.06 -18.61 1.32
C PHE A 188 0.78 -18.98 -0.12
N PHE A 189 0.49 -20.28 -0.28
CA PHE A 189 -0.26 -20.90 -1.36
C PHE A 189 -0.17 -20.20 -2.73
N TYR A 190 0.64 -20.73 -3.67
CA TYR A 190 0.67 -20.35 -5.11
C TYR A 190 -0.32 -21.10 -6.03
N ASP A 191 -1.11 -20.38 -6.84
CA ASP A 191 -1.74 -20.86 -8.09
C ASP A 191 -0.80 -20.46 -9.24
N GLU A 192 -0.40 -21.42 -10.07
CA GLU A 192 0.65 -21.23 -11.08
C GLU A 192 0.17 -20.48 -12.33
N SER A 193 -1.09 -20.03 -12.38
CA SER A 193 -1.70 -19.54 -13.63
C SER A 193 -1.67 -18.04 -13.88
N VAL A 194 -1.35 -17.17 -12.91
CA VAL A 194 -1.21 -15.72 -13.14
C VAL A 194 -0.27 -15.15 -12.07
N VAL A 195 0.82 -14.48 -12.45
CA VAL A 195 1.25 -13.14 -11.96
C VAL A 195 2.60 -12.79 -12.61
N GLU A 196 2.63 -11.69 -13.35
CA GLU A 196 3.85 -11.01 -13.79
C GLU A 196 4.54 -10.32 -12.60
N ARG A 197 5.86 -10.52 -12.46
CA ARG A 197 6.65 -9.94 -11.38
C ARG A 197 7.45 -8.77 -11.90
N VAL A 198 7.51 -7.70 -11.13
CA VAL A 198 8.39 -6.57 -11.43
C VAL A 198 9.39 -6.35 -10.31
N GLN A 199 10.65 -6.11 -10.68
CA GLN A 199 11.69 -5.67 -9.76
C GLN A 199 11.74 -4.14 -9.72
N ALA A 200 11.82 -3.58 -8.51
CA ALA A 200 12.07 -2.16 -8.32
C ALA A 200 13.58 -1.90 -8.30
N SER A 201 14.03 -0.85 -9.01
CA SER A 201 15.40 -0.34 -8.94
C SER A 201 15.45 1.02 -8.28
N MET A 202 16.54 1.29 -7.54
CA MET A 202 16.82 2.62 -7.01
C MET A 202 17.15 3.58 -8.15
N LYS A 203 16.58 4.79 -8.09
CA LYS A 203 16.96 5.89 -8.97
C LYS A 203 18.00 6.75 -8.26
N PHE A 204 19.14 7.00 -8.91
CA PHE A 204 20.21 7.89 -8.44
C PHE A 204 20.07 9.27 -9.06
#